data_AF-E4XVZ8-F1
#
_entry.id   AF-E4XVZ8-F1
#
_cell.length_a   1.000
_cell.length_b   1.000
_cell.length_c   1.000
_cell.angle_alpha   90.00
_cell.angle_beta   90.00
_cell.angle_gamma   90.00
#
_symmetry.space_group_name_H-M   'P 1'
#
loop_
_entity.id
_entity.type
_entity.pdbx_description
1 polymer ?
#
loop_
_entity_poly.entity_id
_entity_poly.type
_entity_poly.pdbx_seq_one_letter_code
_entity_poly.pdbx_strand_id
1 'polypeptide(L)'
;MEKCDGNLRESLKNGNATLEARKKIATGIKSGLKYLEKIGIQHRDKKLANFLLIGDVAKVCDFGLVEEESERKSYRKLGYTRRGSKYRREDALFAGTPGFAGQYQLGGWGSGQNDYFLYLFCDWKTIWSLNYRPIDEQEKNEIDKIILNCGVQNINNEDHVIKNIKKIISIKNASGSFVLDDPNLTKSCQMSNLKQKMTKCVNLTMQNLTKNILDQKSSNLCVPISVTTLLRFAMKNDLSFVDKNDQNTFDKILTILTMIVYPRSLAGLNLNPKKEESQFQTNDVETLLKRICKKTYLKESGWEIIRTQKLYEPDESTCEFEKVLLNENFSFSRPLTVTGAYFLPARTIDGVFFPEKVFFHQMTLDRIENDEYVLQNSEISVPAQVIKIKKTHPYYAPIHDFNYYYNSQTGLSIYNDGSIKMQLVNELATNMSCETWYLLPQAYSLKLIKK
;
A
#
# COMPACT_ATOMS: atom_id res chain seq x y z
N MET A 1 -13.09 32.03 1.45
CA MET A 1 -12.94 31.28 2.72
C MET A 1 -11.85 31.96 3.54
N GLU A 2 -11.95 31.89 4.86
CA GLU A 2 -10.91 32.38 5.77
C GLU A 2 -9.56 31.68 5.49
N LYS A 3 -8.46 32.44 5.52
CA LYS A 3 -7.11 31.91 5.31
C LYS A 3 -6.56 31.40 6.65
N CYS A 4 -6.03 30.18 6.64
CA CYS A 4 -5.39 29.54 7.80
C CYS A 4 -3.86 29.57 7.67
N ASP A 5 -3.14 29.32 8.76
CA ASP A 5 -1.66 29.35 8.82
C ASP A 5 -1.03 28.15 8.09
N GLY A 6 -1.74 27.02 8.08
CA GLY A 6 -1.31 25.78 7.46
C GLY A 6 -2.26 24.63 7.78
N ASN A 7 -1.83 23.40 7.48
CA ASN A 7 -2.56 22.19 7.86
C ASN A 7 -1.81 21.41 8.95
N LEU A 8 -2.54 20.53 9.65
CA LEU A 8 -2.01 19.75 10.76
C LEU A 8 -0.89 18.80 10.33
N ARG A 9 -0.93 18.27 9.10
CA ARG A 9 0.10 17.38 8.58
C ARG A 9 1.47 18.04 8.58
N GLU A 10 1.59 19.22 7.97
CA GLU A 10 2.86 19.94 7.88
C GLU A 10 3.33 20.40 9.27
N SER A 11 2.41 20.81 10.14
CA SER A 11 2.72 21.19 11.52
C SER A 11 3.33 20.03 12.32
N LEU A 12 2.74 18.83 12.23
CA LEU A 12 3.22 17.64 12.94
C LEU A 12 4.51 17.09 12.33
N LYS A 13 4.61 17.06 11.00
CA LYS A 13 5.79 16.57 10.27
C LYS A 13 7.04 17.40 10.60
N ASN A 14 6.90 18.72 10.72
CA ASN A 14 8.01 19.61 11.05
C ASN A 14 8.35 19.62 12.56
N GLY A 15 7.55 18.95 13.41
CA GLY A 15 7.78 18.90 14.85
C GLY A 15 7.45 20.19 15.60
N ASN A 16 6.68 21.10 14.99
CA ASN A 16 6.51 22.47 15.49
C ASN A 16 5.51 22.60 16.66
N ALA A 17 4.63 21.61 16.85
CA ALA A 17 3.57 21.69 17.86
C ALA A 17 3.97 21.08 19.20
N THR A 18 3.89 21.87 20.28
CA THR A 18 4.07 21.43 21.68
C THR A 18 2.95 20.50 22.12
N LEU A 19 3.18 19.68 23.15
CA LEU A 19 2.16 18.74 23.65
C LEU A 19 0.84 19.43 24.03
N GLU A 20 0.92 20.58 24.70
CA GLU A 20 -0.27 21.34 25.12
C GLU A 20 -1.04 21.92 23.92
N ALA A 21 -0.33 22.42 22.89
CA ALA A 21 -0.98 22.81 21.64
C ALA A 21 -1.67 21.62 20.97
N ARG A 22 -1.02 20.44 20.94
CA ARG A 22 -1.61 19.23 20.35
C ARG A 22 -2.86 18.74 21.11
N LYS A 23 -2.91 18.87 22.44
CA LYS A 23 -4.12 18.60 23.25
C LYS A 23 -5.27 19.55 22.91
N LYS A 24 -4.99 20.86 22.77
CA LYS A 24 -6.00 21.84 22.34
C LYS A 24 -6.53 21.54 20.93
N ILE A 25 -5.62 21.25 19.99
CA ILE A 25 -5.96 20.86 18.61
C ILE A 25 -6.83 19.59 18.62
N ALA A 26 -6.44 18.55 19.35
CA ALA A 26 -7.21 17.31 19.47
C ALA A 26 -8.64 17.56 19.97
N THR A 27 -8.77 18.38 21.02
CA THR A 27 -10.05 18.77 21.61
C THR A 27 -10.90 19.56 20.61
N GLY A 28 -10.29 20.50 19.89
CA GLY A 28 -10.95 21.29 18.85
C GLY A 28 -11.45 20.44 17.67
N ILE A 29 -10.64 19.50 17.18
CA ILE A 29 -11.05 18.55 16.12
C ILE A 29 -12.24 17.71 16.59
N LYS A 30 -12.15 17.13 17.79
CA LYS A 30 -13.22 16.30 18.35
C LYS A 30 -14.52 17.08 18.51
N SER A 31 -14.47 18.30 19.06
CA SER A 31 -15.65 19.16 19.19
C SER A 31 -16.22 19.57 17.82
N GLY A 32 -15.36 19.87 16.84
CA GLY A 32 -15.77 20.19 15.48
C GLY A 32 -16.48 19.03 14.77
N LEU A 33 -15.92 17.82 14.85
CA LEU A 33 -16.54 16.62 14.28
C LEU A 33 -17.86 16.28 14.97
N LYS A 34 -17.94 16.38 16.30
CA LYS A 34 -19.19 16.18 17.07
C LYS A 34 -20.26 17.20 16.70
N TYR A 35 -19.86 18.45 16.44
CA TYR A 35 -20.79 19.46 15.92
C TYR A 35 -21.33 19.08 14.55
N LEU A 36 -20.48 18.64 13.62
CA LEU A 36 -20.89 18.18 12.29
C LEU A 36 -21.90 17.03 12.38
N GLU A 37 -21.60 16.03 13.22
CA GLU A 37 -22.49 14.90 13.47
C GLU A 37 -23.85 15.35 13.99
N LYS A 38 -23.88 16.25 14.99
CA LYS A 38 -25.12 16.82 15.54
C LYS A 38 -25.99 17.52 14.49
N ILE A 39 -25.38 18.10 13.46
CA ILE A 39 -26.11 18.75 12.38
C ILE A 39 -26.41 17.81 11.20
N GLY A 40 -26.15 16.50 11.34
CA GLY A 40 -26.43 15.47 10.35
C GLY A 40 -25.41 15.41 9.21
N ILE A 41 -24.16 15.80 9.47
CA ILE A 41 -23.03 15.71 8.54
C ILE A 41 -21.94 14.84 9.15
N GLN A 42 -21.60 13.74 8.48
CA GLN A 42 -20.45 12.92 8.87
C GLN A 42 -19.29 13.18 7.91
N HIS A 43 -18.16 13.63 8.45
CA HIS A 43 -16.96 13.88 7.66
C HIS A 43 -16.24 12.57 7.37
N ARG A 44 -16.17 12.15 6.10
CA ARG A 44 -15.63 10.83 5.71
C ARG A 44 -14.18 10.90 5.22
N ASP A 45 -13.55 12.08 5.19
CA ASP A 45 -12.13 12.23 4.84
C ASP A 45 -11.33 12.85 5.99
N LYS A 46 -11.32 12.18 7.15
CA LYS A 46 -10.67 12.62 8.39
C LYS A 46 -9.16 12.41 8.33
N LYS A 47 -8.47 13.19 7.49
CA LYS A 47 -7.01 13.19 7.33
C LYS A 47 -6.40 14.47 7.88
N LEU A 48 -5.11 14.40 8.22
CA LEU A 48 -4.36 15.54 8.77
C LEU A 48 -4.36 16.78 7.87
N ALA A 49 -4.40 16.61 6.54
CA ALA A 49 -4.45 17.73 5.60
C ALA A 49 -5.78 18.51 5.64
N ASN A 50 -6.86 17.88 6.13
CA ASN A 50 -8.20 18.47 6.24
C ASN A 50 -8.46 19.14 7.61
N PHE A 51 -7.44 19.18 8.47
CA PHE A 51 -7.47 19.95 9.71
C PHE A 51 -6.54 21.14 9.55
N LEU A 52 -7.12 22.31 9.29
CA LEU A 52 -6.38 23.57 9.16
C LEU A 52 -6.15 24.20 10.54
N LEU A 53 -5.10 25.01 10.66
CA LEU A 53 -4.69 25.62 11.92
C LEU A 53 -4.75 27.15 11.84
N ILE A 54 -5.28 27.77 12.89
CA ILE A 54 -5.13 29.21 13.19
C ILE A 54 -4.60 29.29 14.62
N GLY A 55 -3.29 29.46 14.78
CA GLY A 55 -2.60 29.19 16.04
C GLY A 55 -2.92 27.77 16.56
N ASP A 56 -3.36 27.67 17.81
CA ASP A 56 -3.71 26.41 18.48
C ASP A 56 -5.12 25.89 18.10
N VAL A 57 -5.87 26.61 17.27
CA VAL A 57 -7.27 26.30 16.93
C VAL A 57 -7.32 25.49 15.64
N ALA A 58 -7.93 24.30 15.72
CA ALA A 58 -8.17 23.45 14.57
C ALA A 58 -9.50 23.76 13.88
N LYS A 59 -9.50 23.80 12.54
CA LYS A 59 -10.69 23.94 11.69
C LYS A 59 -10.79 22.78 10.72
N VAL A 60 -11.95 22.12 10.68
CA VAL A 60 -12.23 21.05 9.72
C VAL A 60 -12.57 21.67 8.36
N CYS A 61 -11.93 21.19 7.29
CA CYS A 61 -12.16 21.63 5.93
C CYS A 61 -12.33 20.45 4.96
N ASP A 62 -12.59 20.77 3.69
CA ASP A 62 -12.77 19.83 2.59
C ASP A 62 -13.95 18.84 2.76
N PHE A 63 -15.16 19.36 2.56
CA PHE A 63 -16.41 18.60 2.59
C PHE A 63 -16.66 17.83 1.27
N GLY A 64 -15.61 17.51 0.50
CA GLY A 64 -15.72 16.76 -0.76
C GLY A 64 -16.19 15.31 -0.58
N LEU A 65 -15.91 14.73 0.58
CA LEU A 65 -16.29 13.37 0.99
C LEU A 65 -17.00 13.42 2.35
N VAL A 66 -18.31 13.59 2.29
CA VAL A 66 -19.19 13.61 3.46
C VAL A 66 -20.40 12.72 3.24
N GLU A 67 -20.98 12.26 4.33
CA GLU A 67 -22.33 11.73 4.36
C GLU A 67 -23.26 12.76 4.99
N GLU A 68 -24.42 12.96 4.38
CA GLU A 68 -25.45 13.86 4.88
C GLU A 68 -26.76 13.13 5.14
N GLU A 69 -27.20 13.18 6.40
CA GLU A 69 -28.47 12.62 6.88
C GLU A 69 -29.51 13.71 7.17
N SER A 70 -29.12 15.00 7.14
CA SER A 70 -29.98 16.11 7.61
C SER A 70 -31.15 16.49 6.70
N GLU A 71 -31.08 16.10 5.42
CA GLU A 71 -31.90 16.53 4.28
C GLU A 71 -32.05 18.05 4.06
N ARG A 72 -31.23 18.87 4.73
CA ARG A 72 -31.32 20.33 4.69
C ARG A 72 -30.82 20.87 3.36
N LYS A 73 -31.74 21.40 2.55
CA LYS A 73 -31.42 22.04 1.27
C LYS A 73 -30.44 23.22 1.40
N SER A 74 -30.40 23.90 2.55
CA SER A 74 -29.49 25.02 2.82
C SER A 74 -28.02 24.60 2.85
N TYR A 75 -27.70 23.40 3.33
CA TYR A 75 -26.31 22.92 3.39
C TYR A 75 -25.71 22.70 2.00
N ARG A 76 -26.54 22.32 1.03
CA ARG A 76 -26.13 22.24 -0.38
C ARG A 76 -25.78 23.60 -0.97
N LYS A 77 -26.55 24.64 -0.61
CA LYS A 77 -26.29 26.02 -1.06
C LYS A 77 -25.00 26.58 -0.46
N LEU A 78 -24.69 26.20 0.77
CA LEU A 78 -23.48 26.60 1.49
C LEU A 78 -22.24 25.78 1.11
N GLY A 79 -22.38 24.75 0.27
CA GLY A 79 -21.27 23.92 -0.19
C GLY A 79 -20.82 22.83 0.80
N TYR A 80 -21.55 22.61 1.89
CA TYR A 80 -21.26 21.54 2.85
C TYR A 80 -21.57 20.14 2.31
N THR A 81 -22.48 20.02 1.35
CA THR A 81 -22.93 18.73 0.83
C THR A 81 -23.19 18.77 -0.67
N ARG A 82 -23.03 17.63 -1.35
CA ARG A 82 -23.21 17.49 -2.81
C ARG A 82 -24.51 16.74 -3.14
N ARG A 83 -25.02 16.94 -4.36
CA ARG A 83 -26.16 16.15 -4.87
C ARG A 83 -25.72 14.73 -5.21
N GLY A 84 -26.60 13.76 -4.96
CA GLY A 84 -26.41 12.36 -5.32
C GLY A 84 -26.66 11.41 -4.15
N SER A 85 -27.28 10.27 -4.41
CA SER A 85 -27.58 9.23 -3.40
C SER A 85 -26.32 8.70 -2.73
N LYS A 86 -25.16 8.73 -3.40
CA LYS A 86 -23.87 8.29 -2.85
C LYS A 86 -23.39 9.09 -1.62
N TYR A 87 -23.90 10.30 -1.43
CA TYR A 87 -23.58 11.13 -0.26
C TYR A 87 -24.57 10.92 0.90
N ARG A 88 -25.47 9.95 0.78
CA ARG A 88 -26.45 9.57 1.82
C ARG A 88 -26.17 8.21 2.45
N ARG A 89 -25.14 7.52 1.96
CA ARG A 89 -24.71 6.22 2.48
C ARG A 89 -23.20 6.11 2.39
N GLU A 90 -22.55 5.87 3.52
CA GLU A 90 -21.08 5.74 3.59
C GLU A 90 -20.52 4.68 2.62
N ASP A 91 -21.16 3.52 2.52
CA ASP A 91 -20.72 2.39 1.67
C ASP A 91 -20.77 2.71 0.17
N ALA A 92 -21.60 3.68 -0.22
CA ALA A 92 -21.75 4.14 -1.59
C ALA A 92 -20.66 5.16 -2.02
N LEU A 93 -19.84 5.66 -1.09
CA LEU A 93 -18.77 6.61 -1.42
C LEU A 93 -17.67 5.94 -2.25
N PHE A 94 -17.20 4.77 -1.81
CA PHE A 94 -16.11 4.01 -2.41
C PHE A 94 -14.91 4.90 -2.82
N ALA A 95 -14.53 5.78 -1.89
CA ALA A 95 -13.51 6.81 -2.07
C ALA A 95 -12.98 7.20 -0.69
N GLY A 96 -11.71 7.58 -0.57
CA GLY A 96 -11.10 7.98 0.71
C GLY A 96 -9.63 8.35 0.53
N THR A 97 -8.91 8.56 1.62
CA THR A 97 -7.46 8.85 1.57
C THR A 97 -6.66 7.64 2.07
N PRO A 98 -5.62 7.19 1.34
CA PRO A 98 -4.78 6.09 1.80
C PRO A 98 -4.25 6.32 3.22
N GLY A 99 -4.40 5.33 4.09
CA GLY A 99 -3.99 5.37 5.49
C GLY A 99 -4.91 6.15 6.43
N PHE A 100 -6.04 6.67 5.92
CA PHE A 100 -7.07 7.36 6.71
C PHE A 100 -8.50 6.91 6.37
N ALA A 101 -8.68 6.05 5.37
CA ALA A 101 -9.98 5.55 4.94
C ALA A 101 -10.44 4.38 5.84
N GLY A 102 -11.73 4.38 6.20
CA GLY A 102 -12.36 3.27 6.91
C GLY A 102 -12.81 2.13 5.98
N GLN A 103 -13.02 0.93 6.54
CA GLN A 103 -13.50 -0.22 5.75
C GLN A 103 -14.92 0.01 5.22
N TYR A 104 -15.84 0.57 6.02
CA TYR A 104 -17.20 0.90 5.59
C TYR A 104 -17.23 1.81 4.36
N GLN A 105 -16.43 2.88 4.38
CA GLN A 105 -16.27 3.81 3.27
C GLN A 105 -15.76 3.17 1.96
N LEU A 106 -15.06 2.03 2.07
CA LEU A 106 -14.55 1.23 0.95
C LEU A 106 -15.43 0.00 0.67
N GLY A 107 -16.69 0.02 1.13
CA GLY A 107 -17.69 -1.02 0.88
C GLY A 107 -17.49 -2.30 1.70
N GLY A 108 -16.73 -2.25 2.80
CA GLY A 108 -16.58 -3.31 3.81
C GLY A 108 -17.47 -3.11 5.04
N TRP A 109 -17.32 -3.98 6.03
CA TRP A 109 -18.13 -4.06 7.26
C TRP A 109 -17.30 -3.92 8.55
N GLY A 110 -15.98 -3.72 8.43
CA GLY A 110 -15.11 -3.56 9.60
C GLY A 110 -15.00 -2.11 10.08
N SER A 111 -14.22 -1.87 11.14
CA SER A 111 -14.28 -0.62 11.92
C SER A 111 -13.96 0.65 11.10
N GLY A 112 -14.64 1.75 11.45
CA GLY A 112 -14.25 3.08 11.00
C GLY A 112 -12.94 3.47 11.66
N GLN A 113 -11.86 3.55 10.88
CA GLN A 113 -10.54 3.89 11.40
C GLN A 113 -10.48 5.39 11.74
N ASN A 114 -10.17 5.74 12.99
CA ASN A 114 -9.84 7.10 13.45
C ASN A 114 -8.31 7.32 13.43
N ASP A 115 -7.66 6.90 12.36
CA ASP A 115 -6.20 6.82 12.29
C ASP A 115 -5.50 8.18 12.51
N TYR A 116 -6.18 9.30 12.24
CA TYR A 116 -5.61 10.64 12.42
C TYR A 116 -5.30 10.99 13.88
N PHE A 117 -6.02 10.41 14.85
CA PHE A 117 -5.97 10.87 16.24
C PHE A 117 -4.59 10.67 16.86
N LEU A 118 -4.00 9.48 16.69
CA LEU A 118 -2.71 9.16 17.30
C LEU A 118 -1.52 9.89 16.67
N TYR A 119 -1.67 10.48 15.47
CA TYR A 119 -0.65 11.38 14.90
C TYR A 119 -0.44 12.62 15.78
N LEU A 120 -1.45 13.07 16.51
CA LEU A 120 -1.30 14.20 17.45
C LEU A 120 -0.40 13.83 18.63
N PHE A 121 -0.32 12.57 19.03
CA PHE A 121 0.31 12.18 20.29
C PHE A 121 1.59 11.36 20.12
N CYS A 122 2.00 11.11 18.88
CA CYS A 122 3.26 10.49 18.54
C CYS A 122 4.16 11.47 17.77
N ASP A 123 5.46 11.21 17.75
CA ASP A 123 6.31 11.79 16.71
C ASP A 123 5.98 11.19 15.34
N TRP A 124 6.41 11.87 14.27
CA TRP A 124 6.07 11.51 12.90
C TRP A 124 6.52 10.09 12.52
N LYS A 125 7.75 9.69 12.86
CA LYS A 125 8.25 8.36 12.49
C LYS A 125 7.57 7.26 13.30
N THR A 126 7.32 7.53 14.58
CA THR A 126 6.69 6.62 15.52
C THR A 126 5.28 6.24 15.05
N ILE A 127 4.42 7.19 14.70
CA ILE A 127 3.03 6.86 14.30
C ILE A 127 2.97 6.00 13.04
N TRP A 128 3.84 6.25 12.06
CA TRP A 128 3.94 5.40 10.87
C TRP A 128 4.40 3.99 11.24
N SER A 129 5.39 3.86 12.12
CA SER A 129 5.84 2.57 12.61
C SER A 129 4.74 1.82 13.38
N LEU A 130 4.01 2.49 14.27
CA LEU A 130 2.96 1.84 15.07
C LEU A 130 1.81 1.31 14.20
N ASN A 131 1.51 1.97 13.08
CA ASN A 131 0.44 1.58 12.15
C ASN A 131 0.84 0.52 11.12
N TYR A 132 2.10 0.52 10.67
CA TYR A 132 2.49 -0.20 9.46
C TYR A 132 3.73 -1.08 9.60
N ARG A 133 4.52 -0.93 10.67
CA ARG A 133 5.67 -1.80 10.90
C ARG A 133 5.20 -3.09 11.58
N PRO A 134 5.44 -4.26 10.98
CA PRO A 134 5.28 -5.55 11.65
C PRO A 134 6.08 -5.59 12.95
N ILE A 135 5.48 -6.11 14.02
CA ILE A 135 6.15 -6.32 15.30
C ILE A 135 5.90 -7.73 15.82
N ASP A 136 6.77 -8.20 16.69
CA ASP A 136 6.53 -9.38 17.52
C ASP A 136 6.01 -9.01 18.92
N GLU A 137 5.72 -10.02 19.74
CA GLU A 137 5.22 -9.81 21.11
C GLU A 137 6.26 -9.18 22.05
N GLN A 138 7.56 -9.38 21.81
CA GLN A 138 8.60 -8.72 22.62
C GLN A 138 8.59 -7.21 22.34
N GLU A 139 8.62 -6.82 21.08
CA GLU A 139 8.56 -5.42 20.67
C GLU A 139 7.25 -4.75 21.13
N LYS A 140 6.13 -5.47 21.08
CA LYS A 140 4.85 -4.97 21.60
C LYS A 140 4.95 -4.63 23.09
N ASN A 141 5.50 -5.54 23.91
CA ASN A 141 5.71 -5.31 25.34
C ASN A 141 6.65 -4.13 25.62
N GLU A 142 7.66 -3.92 24.77
CA GLU A 142 8.55 -2.76 24.87
C GLU A 142 7.82 -1.45 24.55
N ILE A 143 6.98 -1.44 23.50
CA ILE A 143 6.17 -0.28 23.12
C ILE A 143 5.12 0.03 24.21
N ASP A 144 4.48 -1.00 24.80
CA ASP A 144 3.54 -0.83 25.91
C ASP A 144 4.18 -0.11 27.10
N LYS A 145 5.41 -0.48 27.47
CA LYS A 145 6.18 0.21 28.52
C LYS A 145 6.42 1.67 28.17
N ILE A 146 6.73 1.98 26.91
CA ILE A 146 6.93 3.37 26.44
C ILE A 146 5.64 4.18 26.58
N ILE A 147 4.51 3.61 26.17
CA ILE A 147 3.19 4.27 26.21
C ILE A 147 2.75 4.51 27.67
N LEU A 148 2.94 3.52 28.54
CA LEU A 148 2.71 3.64 29.98
C LEU A 148 3.57 4.74 30.62
N ASN A 149 4.86 4.82 30.24
CA ASN A 149 5.77 5.88 30.70
C ASN A 149 5.34 7.27 30.19
N CYS A 150 4.59 7.35 29.09
CA CYS A 150 3.97 8.58 28.61
C CYS A 150 2.68 8.93 29.38
N GLY A 151 2.23 8.10 30.32
CA GLY A 151 1.01 8.31 31.13
C GLY A 151 -0.26 7.72 30.51
N VAL A 152 -0.16 6.94 29.45
CA VAL A 152 -1.31 6.39 28.71
C VAL A 152 -1.47 4.91 29.06
N GLN A 153 -2.65 4.52 29.55
CA GLN A 153 -2.98 3.12 29.88
C GLN A 153 -3.83 2.49 28.78
N ASN A 154 -4.70 3.29 28.15
CA ASN A 154 -5.50 2.87 27.01
C ASN A 154 -5.27 3.85 25.86
N ILE A 155 -4.43 3.46 24.90
CA ILE A 155 -4.08 4.29 23.74
C ILE A 155 -5.24 4.46 22.75
N ASN A 156 -6.22 3.55 22.78
CA ASN A 156 -7.38 3.59 21.88
C ASN A 156 -8.52 4.46 22.42
N ASN A 157 -8.44 4.93 23.68
CA ASN A 157 -9.43 5.85 24.25
C ASN A 157 -8.95 7.30 24.10
N GLU A 158 -9.54 8.03 23.16
CA GLU A 158 -9.15 9.41 22.84
C GLU A 158 -9.18 10.35 24.06
N ASP A 159 -10.23 10.26 24.88
CA ASP A 159 -10.37 11.11 26.09
C ASP A 159 -9.31 10.76 27.14
N HIS A 160 -9.02 9.46 27.31
CA HIS A 160 -7.96 9.00 28.20
C HIS A 160 -6.59 9.53 27.75
N VAL A 161 -6.30 9.44 26.45
CA VAL A 161 -5.03 9.92 25.88
C VAL A 161 -4.90 11.43 26.08
N ILE A 162 -5.89 12.24 25.67
CA ILE A 162 -5.85 13.71 25.82
C ILE A 162 -5.59 14.10 27.28
N LYS A 163 -6.32 13.48 28.22
CA LYS A 163 -6.26 13.83 29.64
C LYS A 163 -4.94 13.44 30.31
N ASN A 164 -4.41 12.25 30.01
CA ASN A 164 -3.35 11.66 30.83
C ASN A 164 -1.95 11.70 30.19
N ILE A 165 -1.85 11.96 28.88
CA ILE A 165 -0.55 11.99 28.21
C ILE A 165 0.34 13.11 28.74
N LYS A 166 1.58 12.74 29.10
CA LYS A 166 2.60 13.61 29.70
C LYS A 166 3.70 14.00 28.72
N LYS A 167 3.93 13.20 27.68
CA LYS A 167 4.99 13.38 26.68
C LYS A 167 4.52 12.84 25.33
N ILE A 168 5.09 13.36 24.24
CA ILE A 168 4.90 12.80 22.90
C ILE A 168 5.50 11.39 22.87
N ILE A 169 4.72 10.41 22.37
CA ILE A 169 5.16 9.03 22.24
C ILE A 169 6.23 8.96 21.15
N SER A 170 7.40 8.42 21.51
CA SER A 170 8.54 8.28 20.63
C SER A 170 9.22 6.94 20.84
N ILE A 171 9.37 6.15 19.77
CA ILE A 171 10.08 4.87 19.79
C ILE A 171 11.43 5.00 19.10
N LYS A 172 12.51 4.58 19.76
CA LYS A 172 13.89 4.76 19.26
C LYS A 172 14.17 3.99 17.98
N ASN A 173 13.53 2.82 17.80
CA ASN A 173 13.73 1.94 16.65
C ASN A 173 12.69 2.16 15.54
N ALA A 174 12.08 3.35 15.45
CA ALA A 174 11.19 3.68 14.35
C ALA A 174 11.96 3.69 13.03
N SER A 175 11.85 2.62 12.24
CA SER A 175 12.50 2.54 10.93
C SER A 175 11.91 3.57 9.97
N GLY A 176 12.79 4.31 9.28
CA GLY A 176 12.42 5.20 8.18
C GLY A 176 11.76 4.47 7.01
N SER A 177 11.99 3.16 6.85
CA SER A 177 11.43 2.35 5.76
C SER A 177 9.90 2.26 5.79
N PHE A 178 9.27 2.49 6.94
CA PHE A 178 7.82 2.47 7.12
C PHE A 178 7.20 3.87 7.16
N VAL A 179 8.01 4.93 7.03
CA VAL A 179 7.52 6.31 6.96
C VAL A 179 7.04 6.58 5.53
N LEU A 180 5.76 6.31 5.30
CA LEU A 180 5.10 6.50 4.00
C LEU A 180 4.79 7.99 3.77
N ASP A 181 5.82 8.82 3.66
CA ASP A 181 5.70 10.29 3.58
C ASP A 181 5.72 10.80 2.13
N ASP A 182 4.83 10.25 1.31
CA ASP A 182 4.61 10.70 -0.07
C ASP A 182 3.57 11.83 -0.08
N PRO A 183 3.85 12.97 -0.74
CA PRO A 183 2.89 14.09 -0.83
C PRO A 183 1.53 13.69 -1.42
N ASN A 184 1.51 12.74 -2.36
CA ASN A 184 0.30 12.22 -2.98
C ASN A 184 -0.48 11.24 -2.10
N LEU A 185 0.12 10.70 -1.02
CA LEU A 185 -0.61 9.84 -0.07
C LEU A 185 -1.71 10.61 0.68
N THR A 186 -1.60 11.94 0.71
CA THR A 186 -2.59 12.83 1.34
C THR A 186 -3.81 13.10 0.46
N LYS A 187 -3.80 12.66 -0.80
CA LYS A 187 -4.87 12.95 -1.75
C LYS A 187 -5.97 11.91 -1.65
N SER A 188 -7.21 12.41 -1.68
CA SER A 188 -8.38 11.54 -1.67
C SER A 188 -8.56 10.92 -3.06
N CYS A 189 -8.80 9.62 -3.08
CA CYS A 189 -8.87 8.78 -4.26
C CYS A 189 -10.29 8.25 -4.45
N GLN A 190 -10.78 8.22 -5.68
CA GLN A 190 -12.07 7.61 -6.01
C GLN A 190 -11.85 6.21 -6.58
N MET A 191 -12.17 5.20 -5.78
CA MET A 191 -11.84 3.80 -6.10
C MET A 191 -12.73 3.24 -7.22
N SER A 192 -13.86 3.88 -7.54
CA SER A 192 -14.64 3.53 -8.74
C SER A 192 -13.89 3.80 -10.04
N ASN A 193 -12.96 4.76 -10.08
CA ASN A 193 -12.07 4.95 -11.24
C ASN A 193 -11.08 3.81 -11.36
N LEU A 194 -10.60 3.28 -10.23
CA LEU A 194 -9.77 2.07 -10.22
C LEU A 194 -10.56 0.91 -10.83
N LYS A 195 -11.80 0.65 -10.37
CA LYS A 195 -12.68 -0.38 -10.94
C LYS A 195 -12.91 -0.20 -12.45
N GLN A 196 -13.17 1.02 -12.94
CA GLN A 196 -13.33 1.28 -14.38
C GLN A 196 -12.05 1.00 -15.17
N LYS A 197 -10.87 1.37 -14.64
CA LYS A 197 -9.58 0.98 -15.23
C LYS A 197 -9.36 -0.53 -15.16
N MET A 198 -9.88 -1.22 -14.14
CA MET A 198 -9.82 -2.69 -14.00
C MET A 198 -10.82 -3.47 -14.83
N THR A 199 -11.98 -2.91 -15.20
CA THR A 199 -13.07 -3.67 -15.86
C THR A 199 -12.69 -4.09 -17.29
N LYS A 200 -11.56 -3.61 -17.82
CA LYS A 200 -10.89 -4.16 -19.01
C LYS A 200 -10.18 -5.50 -18.77
N CYS A 201 -10.21 -6.03 -17.55
CA CYS A 201 -9.44 -7.16 -17.07
C CYS A 201 -10.30 -8.12 -16.22
N VAL A 202 -11.17 -8.96 -16.80
CA VAL A 202 -11.97 -9.93 -16.00
C VAL A 202 -12.09 -11.32 -16.66
N ASN A 203 -11.40 -12.32 -16.09
CA ASN A 203 -11.92 -13.62 -15.60
C ASN A 203 -10.79 -14.61 -15.26
N LEU A 204 -10.92 -15.35 -14.14
CA LEU A 204 -9.86 -16.20 -13.54
C LEU A 204 -10.14 -17.70 -13.62
N THR A 205 -9.36 -18.38 -14.45
CA THR A 205 -8.87 -19.76 -14.27
C THR A 205 -7.36 -19.73 -14.49
N MET A 206 -6.57 -20.67 -13.92
CA MET A 206 -5.09 -20.63 -13.98
C MET A 206 -4.50 -20.54 -15.39
N GLN A 207 -5.28 -20.85 -16.44
CA GLN A 207 -4.88 -20.70 -17.85
C GLN A 207 -5.26 -19.34 -18.47
N ASN A 208 -6.10 -18.53 -17.82
CA ASN A 208 -6.62 -17.24 -18.31
C ASN A 208 -6.06 -16.01 -17.57
N LEU A 209 -5.13 -16.26 -16.66
CA LEU A 209 -4.42 -15.27 -15.86
C LEU A 209 -3.62 -14.29 -16.77
N THR A 210 -3.24 -14.75 -17.97
CA THR A 210 -2.52 -14.02 -19.04
C THR A 210 -3.33 -12.97 -19.80
N LYS A 211 -4.67 -12.88 -19.66
CA LYS A 211 -5.52 -12.00 -20.50
C LYS A 211 -5.89 -10.65 -19.86
N ASN A 212 -5.47 -10.38 -18.63
CA ASN A 212 -6.07 -9.36 -17.78
C ASN A 212 -5.01 -8.55 -17.04
N ILE A 213 -4.47 -7.51 -17.68
CA ILE A 213 -3.34 -6.74 -17.17
C ILE A 213 -3.68 -5.26 -16.99
N LEU A 214 -3.42 -4.75 -15.78
CA LEU A 214 -3.70 -3.39 -15.34
C LEU A 214 -2.68 -2.37 -15.86
N ASP A 215 -3.16 -1.19 -16.26
CA ASP A 215 -2.33 -0.02 -16.64
C ASP A 215 -1.74 0.67 -15.41
N GLN A 216 -0.42 0.65 -15.30
CA GLN A 216 0.35 1.25 -14.21
C GLN A 216 1.24 2.42 -14.62
N LYS A 217 1.02 3.07 -15.78
CA LYS A 217 1.85 4.19 -16.27
C LYS A 217 2.09 5.33 -15.27
N SER A 218 1.40 5.37 -14.12
CA SER A 218 1.48 6.46 -13.16
C SER A 218 1.29 6.09 -11.67
N SER A 219 1.45 4.83 -11.20
CA SER A 219 1.03 4.49 -9.82
C SER A 219 1.90 3.56 -8.97
N ASN A 220 3.00 2.98 -9.50
CA ASN A 220 3.88 2.04 -8.77
C ASN A 220 3.09 0.97 -7.96
N LEU A 221 2.08 0.37 -8.61
CA LEU A 221 1.16 -0.60 -8.00
C LEU A 221 1.55 -2.06 -8.28
N CYS A 222 2.70 -2.30 -8.90
CA CYS A 222 3.12 -3.61 -9.36
C CYS A 222 3.19 -4.63 -8.22
N VAL A 223 3.75 -4.23 -7.08
CA VAL A 223 3.81 -5.07 -5.86
C VAL A 223 2.43 -5.37 -5.27
N PRO A 224 1.57 -4.39 -4.94
CA PRO A 224 0.25 -4.72 -4.40
C PRO A 224 -0.63 -5.49 -5.39
N ILE A 225 -0.44 -5.31 -6.71
CA ILE A 225 -1.13 -6.10 -7.75
C ILE A 225 -0.66 -7.55 -7.76
N SER A 226 0.65 -7.80 -7.77
CA SER A 226 1.18 -9.16 -7.75
C SER A 226 0.75 -9.88 -6.47
N VAL A 227 0.81 -9.19 -5.32
CA VAL A 227 0.43 -9.75 -4.02
C VAL A 227 -1.09 -9.98 -3.92
N THR A 228 -1.93 -9.15 -4.53
CA THR A 228 -3.38 -9.42 -4.66
C THR A 228 -3.63 -10.72 -5.41
N THR A 229 -2.85 -10.99 -6.46
CA THR A 229 -2.95 -12.24 -7.24
C THR A 229 -2.61 -13.45 -6.37
N LEU A 230 -1.53 -13.37 -5.61
CA LEU A 230 -1.12 -14.40 -4.65
C LEU A 230 -2.20 -14.68 -3.61
N LEU A 231 -2.78 -13.63 -3.00
CA LEU A 231 -3.85 -13.76 -2.01
C LEU A 231 -5.09 -14.42 -2.59
N ARG A 232 -5.56 -13.99 -3.77
CA ARG A 232 -6.74 -14.61 -4.41
C ARG A 232 -6.51 -16.07 -4.74
N PHE A 233 -5.30 -16.42 -5.19
CA PHE A 233 -4.93 -17.81 -5.39
C PHE A 233 -5.00 -18.61 -4.09
N ALA A 234 -4.41 -18.10 -3.01
CA ALA A 234 -4.40 -18.76 -1.71
C ALA A 234 -5.82 -18.89 -1.12
N MET A 235 -6.67 -17.87 -1.22
CA MET A 235 -8.07 -17.93 -0.80
C MET A 235 -8.81 -19.07 -1.50
N LYS A 236 -8.65 -19.19 -2.82
CA LYS A 236 -9.33 -20.21 -3.60
C LYS A 236 -8.80 -21.62 -3.31
N ASN A 237 -7.48 -21.80 -3.24
CA ASN A 237 -6.87 -23.13 -3.24
C ASN A 237 -6.53 -23.64 -1.83
N ASP A 238 -6.17 -22.74 -0.92
CA ASP A 238 -5.79 -23.12 0.44
C ASP A 238 -7.01 -23.14 1.35
N LEU A 239 -7.96 -22.22 1.12
CA LEU A 239 -9.18 -22.12 1.93
C LEU A 239 -10.42 -22.73 1.27
N SER A 240 -10.34 -23.12 0.00
CA SER A 240 -11.50 -23.53 -0.82
C SER A 240 -12.59 -22.44 -0.89
N PHE A 241 -12.20 -21.17 -0.75
CA PHE A 241 -13.14 -20.05 -0.70
C PHE A 241 -13.68 -19.71 -2.10
N VAL A 242 -15.01 -19.62 -2.20
CA VAL A 242 -15.72 -19.24 -3.43
C VAL A 242 -16.41 -17.89 -3.21
N ASP A 243 -15.99 -16.87 -3.94
CA ASP A 243 -16.53 -15.50 -3.85
C ASP A 243 -17.86 -15.37 -4.61
N LYS A 244 -18.93 -16.00 -4.10
CA LYS A 244 -20.24 -16.06 -4.78
C LYS A 244 -20.93 -14.70 -4.98
N ASN A 245 -20.59 -13.71 -4.16
CA ASN A 245 -21.26 -12.41 -4.11
C ASN A 245 -20.35 -11.25 -4.58
N ASP A 246 -19.24 -11.57 -5.26
CA ASP A 246 -18.23 -10.60 -5.68
C ASP A 246 -17.77 -9.68 -4.53
N GLN A 247 -17.71 -10.20 -3.30
CA GLN A 247 -17.35 -9.44 -2.12
C GLN A 247 -15.83 -9.34 -1.94
N ASN A 248 -15.08 -10.26 -2.55
CA ASN A 248 -13.63 -10.37 -2.49
C ASN A 248 -12.99 -10.37 -3.89
N THR A 249 -13.53 -9.54 -4.79
CA THR A 249 -12.97 -9.31 -6.12
C THR A 249 -11.56 -8.72 -6.05
N PHE A 250 -10.80 -8.86 -7.14
CA PHE A 250 -9.44 -8.31 -7.22
C PHE A 250 -9.37 -6.83 -6.86
N ASP A 251 -10.29 -6.02 -7.38
CA ASP A 251 -10.32 -4.58 -7.14
C ASP A 251 -10.61 -4.23 -5.69
N LYS A 252 -11.47 -5.00 -5.02
CA LYS A 252 -11.77 -4.83 -3.60
C LYS A 252 -10.56 -5.17 -2.75
N ILE A 253 -9.92 -6.31 -2.97
CA ILE A 253 -8.70 -6.69 -2.22
C ILE A 253 -7.58 -5.67 -2.46
N LEU A 254 -7.34 -5.28 -3.72
CA LEU A 254 -6.31 -4.28 -4.04
C LEU A 254 -6.60 -2.93 -3.39
N THR A 255 -7.86 -2.49 -3.40
CA THR A 255 -8.29 -1.25 -2.74
C THR A 255 -7.93 -1.28 -1.26
N ILE A 256 -8.22 -2.38 -0.57
CA ILE A 256 -7.91 -2.51 0.85
C ILE A 256 -6.42 -2.56 1.11
N LEU A 257 -5.67 -3.30 0.28
CA LEU A 257 -4.22 -3.36 0.40
C LEU A 257 -3.60 -1.97 0.29
N THR A 258 -4.04 -1.19 -0.71
CA THR A 258 -3.46 0.13 -1.04
C THR A 258 -4.04 1.28 -0.23
N MET A 259 -5.20 1.12 0.40
CA MET A 259 -5.84 2.18 1.21
C MET A 259 -5.67 1.97 2.71
N ILE A 260 -5.52 0.73 3.19
CA ILE A 260 -5.54 0.40 4.63
C ILE A 260 -4.30 -0.36 5.07
N VAL A 261 -3.99 -1.49 4.43
CA VAL A 261 -2.94 -2.42 4.92
C VAL A 261 -1.55 -1.82 4.72
N TYR A 262 -1.31 -1.31 3.52
CA TYR A 262 -0.05 -0.72 3.09
C TYR A 262 -0.35 0.48 2.20
N PRO A 263 -0.69 1.64 2.79
CA PRO A 263 -1.16 2.81 2.08
C PRO A 263 -0.24 3.24 0.94
N ARG A 264 -0.80 3.38 -0.26
CA ARG A 264 -0.06 3.79 -1.45
C ARG A 264 -0.52 5.13 -2.00
N SER A 265 0.44 5.90 -2.50
CA SER A 265 0.16 6.98 -3.44
C SER A 265 -0.50 6.38 -4.68
N LEU A 266 -1.74 6.79 -4.96
CA LEU A 266 -2.49 6.40 -6.14
C LEU A 266 -2.46 7.55 -7.15
N ALA A 267 -1.25 8.04 -7.46
CA ALA A 267 -1.04 9.06 -8.48
C ALA A 267 -1.77 8.68 -9.79
N GLY A 268 -2.42 9.65 -10.42
CA GLY A 268 -3.31 9.43 -11.57
C GLY A 268 -4.67 8.75 -11.27
N LEU A 269 -5.00 8.49 -10.00
CA LEU A 269 -6.33 8.04 -9.52
C LEU A 269 -6.96 8.99 -8.47
N ASN A 270 -6.27 10.09 -8.18
CA ASN A 270 -6.74 11.16 -7.30
C ASN A 270 -8.07 11.75 -7.80
N LEU A 271 -8.92 12.23 -6.88
CA LEU A 271 -10.17 12.92 -7.24
C LEU A 271 -9.95 14.17 -8.10
N ASN A 272 -8.81 14.84 -7.90
CA ASN A 272 -8.38 16.03 -8.66
C ASN A 272 -6.91 15.84 -9.08
N PRO A 273 -6.63 15.02 -10.10
CA PRO A 273 -5.26 14.69 -10.47
C PRO A 273 -4.57 15.91 -11.08
N LYS A 274 -3.35 16.21 -10.62
CA LYS A 274 -2.47 17.18 -11.31
C LYS A 274 -1.71 16.43 -12.41
N LYS A 275 -1.47 17.08 -13.55
CA LYS A 275 -0.72 16.49 -14.68
C LYS A 275 0.75 16.17 -14.37
N GLU A 276 1.30 16.71 -13.28
CA GLU A 276 2.74 16.67 -12.94
C GLU A 276 3.10 15.67 -11.83
N GLU A 277 2.21 14.73 -11.48
CA GLU A 277 2.49 13.73 -10.43
C GLU A 277 3.62 12.78 -10.87
N SER A 278 4.84 13.03 -10.39
CA SER A 278 6.07 12.32 -10.75
C SER A 278 6.77 11.65 -9.57
N GLN A 279 6.32 11.91 -8.34
CA GLN A 279 6.85 11.30 -7.12
C GLN A 279 6.06 10.03 -6.78
N PHE A 280 6.80 8.94 -6.61
CA PHE A 280 6.26 7.63 -6.26
C PHE A 280 6.97 7.05 -5.05
N GLN A 281 6.22 6.43 -4.16
CA GLN A 281 6.77 5.70 -3.02
C GLN A 281 7.65 4.54 -3.49
N THR A 282 8.78 4.34 -2.81
CA THR A 282 9.56 3.09 -2.93
C THR A 282 8.68 1.89 -2.60
N ASN A 283 8.89 0.78 -3.29
CA ASN A 283 8.05 -0.41 -3.17
C ASN A 283 8.94 -1.61 -2.91
N ASP A 284 8.70 -2.27 -1.78
CA ASP A 284 9.41 -3.48 -1.38
C ASP A 284 8.41 -4.58 -1.10
N VAL A 285 8.53 -5.67 -1.85
CA VAL A 285 7.60 -6.80 -1.79
C VAL A 285 7.66 -7.53 -0.44
N GLU A 286 8.85 -7.65 0.14
CA GLU A 286 9.00 -8.28 1.46
C GLU A 286 8.28 -7.47 2.54
N THR A 287 8.39 -6.15 2.50
CA THR A 287 7.71 -5.25 3.44
C THR A 287 6.19 -5.42 3.37
N LEU A 288 5.62 -5.47 2.16
CA LEU A 288 4.18 -5.72 2.00
C LEU A 288 3.78 -7.11 2.48
N LEU A 289 4.52 -8.16 2.09
CA LEU A 289 4.23 -9.54 2.51
C LEU A 289 4.30 -9.69 4.04
N LYS A 290 5.32 -9.12 4.68
CA LYS A 290 5.44 -9.06 6.15
C LYS A 290 4.25 -8.33 6.77
N ARG A 291 3.84 -7.19 6.22
CA ARG A 291 2.67 -6.43 6.70
C ARG A 291 1.35 -7.18 6.54
N ILE A 292 1.19 -7.97 5.49
CA ILE A 292 0.01 -8.81 5.29
C ILE A 292 -0.03 -9.92 6.33
N CYS A 293 1.08 -10.61 6.54
CA CYS A 293 1.09 -11.79 7.41
C CYS A 293 1.23 -11.47 8.90
N LYS A 294 1.77 -10.30 9.28
CA LYS A 294 2.02 -9.94 10.68
C LYS A 294 1.20 -8.75 11.16
N LYS A 295 0.89 -8.74 12.46
CA LYS A 295 0.27 -7.60 13.13
C LYS A 295 1.26 -6.45 13.27
N THR A 296 0.71 -5.27 13.47
CA THR A 296 1.45 -4.07 13.90
C THR A 296 1.02 -3.75 15.34
N TYR A 297 1.53 -2.66 15.91
CA TYR A 297 1.09 -2.26 17.24
C TYR A 297 -0.38 -1.85 17.27
N LEU A 298 -0.83 -1.07 16.27
CA LEU A 298 -2.19 -0.50 16.25
C LEU A 298 -3.19 -1.29 15.40
N LYS A 299 -2.72 -2.21 14.56
CA LYS A 299 -3.56 -2.89 13.56
C LYS A 299 -3.26 -4.38 13.50
N GLU A 300 -4.34 -5.13 13.27
CA GLU A 300 -4.30 -6.54 12.91
C GLU A 300 -3.48 -6.81 11.64
N SER A 301 -3.18 -8.09 11.38
CA SER A 301 -2.47 -8.50 10.17
C SER A 301 -3.25 -8.05 8.93
N GLY A 302 -2.55 -7.76 7.84
CA GLY A 302 -3.23 -7.34 6.61
C GLY A 302 -4.16 -8.43 6.07
N TRP A 303 -3.81 -9.70 6.24
CA TRP A 303 -4.71 -10.81 5.91
C TRP A 303 -5.99 -10.76 6.74
N GLU A 304 -5.89 -10.58 8.06
CA GLU A 304 -7.07 -10.50 8.93
C GLU A 304 -7.95 -9.29 8.58
N ILE A 305 -7.33 -8.16 8.26
CA ILE A 305 -8.01 -6.96 7.77
C ILE A 305 -8.72 -7.23 6.44
N ILE A 306 -8.22 -8.11 5.56
CA ILE A 306 -8.86 -8.46 4.27
C ILE A 306 -9.96 -9.50 4.48
N ARG A 307 -9.72 -10.48 5.35
CA ARG A 307 -10.62 -11.61 5.62
C ARG A 307 -11.94 -11.15 6.23
N THR A 308 -11.88 -10.31 7.26
CA THR A 308 -13.02 -9.87 8.08
C THR A 308 -13.82 -8.71 7.48
N GLN A 309 -13.57 -8.36 6.23
CA GLN A 309 -14.17 -7.17 5.62
C GLN A 309 -15.62 -7.29 5.25
N LYS A 310 -16.11 -8.51 5.07
CA LYS A 310 -17.35 -8.77 4.35
C LYS A 310 -18.21 -9.70 5.17
N LEU A 311 -19.52 -9.65 4.92
CA LEU A 311 -20.49 -10.50 5.58
C LEU A 311 -20.16 -12.00 5.42
N TYR A 312 -19.60 -12.37 4.26
CA TYR A 312 -19.09 -13.70 3.99
C TYR A 312 -17.56 -13.67 4.00
N GLU A 313 -16.99 -13.98 5.16
CA GLU A 313 -15.55 -14.06 5.34
C GLU A 313 -15.01 -15.45 4.96
N PRO A 314 -13.78 -15.53 4.42
CA PRO A 314 -13.04 -16.78 4.35
C PRO A 314 -12.80 -17.37 5.75
N ASP A 315 -12.67 -18.69 5.81
CA ASP A 315 -12.35 -19.44 7.05
C ASP A 315 -11.18 -18.79 7.81
N GLU A 316 -11.27 -18.81 9.14
CA GLU A 316 -10.20 -18.32 10.00
C GLU A 316 -8.88 -19.02 9.65
N SER A 317 -7.86 -18.21 9.42
CA SER A 317 -6.59 -18.70 8.87
C SER A 317 -5.45 -17.74 9.17
N THR A 318 -4.23 -18.28 9.20
CA THR A 318 -3.00 -17.48 9.26
C THR A 318 -2.42 -17.28 7.86
N CYS A 319 -1.58 -16.27 7.72
CA CYS A 319 -0.86 -15.96 6.48
C CYS A 319 0.62 -16.22 6.70
N GLU A 320 1.23 -16.92 5.74
CA GLU A 320 2.66 -17.13 5.69
C GLU A 320 3.17 -16.84 4.27
N PHE A 321 4.42 -16.41 4.16
CA PHE A 321 5.08 -16.26 2.87
C PHE A 321 6.46 -16.89 2.90
N GLU A 322 6.88 -17.41 1.76
CA GLU A 322 8.13 -18.13 1.57
C GLU A 322 8.96 -17.40 0.51
N LYS A 323 10.26 -17.23 0.78
CA LYS A 323 11.23 -16.73 -0.19
C LYS A 323 11.92 -17.93 -0.83
N VAL A 324 11.89 -18.00 -2.15
CA VAL A 324 12.49 -19.07 -2.95
C VAL A 324 13.48 -18.49 -3.96
N LEU A 325 14.46 -19.30 -4.38
CA LEU A 325 15.41 -18.94 -5.42
C LEU A 325 15.06 -19.63 -6.73
N LEU A 326 14.77 -18.82 -7.75
CA LEU A 326 14.59 -19.28 -9.12
C LEU A 326 15.89 -19.88 -9.64
N ASN A 327 15.79 -20.95 -10.42
CA ASN A 327 16.91 -21.62 -11.08
C ASN A 327 16.41 -22.58 -12.18
N GLU A 328 17.33 -23.14 -12.96
CA GLU A 328 17.03 -24.05 -14.07
C GLU A 328 16.26 -25.31 -13.68
N ASN A 329 16.42 -25.79 -12.44
CA ASN A 329 15.72 -26.97 -11.91
C ASN A 329 14.48 -26.60 -11.09
N PHE A 330 14.22 -25.31 -10.91
CA PHE A 330 13.12 -24.82 -10.09
C PHE A 330 11.77 -25.22 -10.70
N SER A 331 10.88 -25.70 -9.84
CA SER A 331 9.49 -26.01 -10.14
C SER A 331 8.60 -25.46 -9.03
N PHE A 332 7.35 -25.15 -9.36
CA PHE A 332 6.40 -24.61 -8.40
C PHE A 332 4.97 -24.98 -8.81
N SER A 333 4.07 -25.00 -7.84
CA SER A 333 2.65 -25.37 -8.03
C SER A 333 1.69 -24.20 -7.81
N ARG A 334 2.21 -23.02 -7.44
CA ARG A 334 1.42 -21.82 -7.17
C ARG A 334 2.11 -20.55 -7.67
N PRO A 335 1.34 -19.50 -8.00
CA PRO A 335 1.91 -18.24 -8.46
C PRO A 335 2.94 -17.67 -7.49
N LEU A 336 4.00 -17.11 -8.05
CA LEU A 336 5.05 -16.40 -7.32
C LEU A 336 5.05 -14.93 -7.71
N THR A 337 5.45 -14.06 -6.79
CA THR A 337 5.80 -12.68 -7.14
C THR A 337 7.30 -12.58 -7.34
N VAL A 338 7.72 -12.03 -8.49
CA VAL A 338 9.13 -11.92 -8.91
C VAL A 338 9.45 -10.50 -9.34
N THR A 339 10.71 -10.10 -9.19
CA THR A 339 11.17 -8.78 -9.64
C THR A 339 11.92 -8.95 -10.96
N GLY A 340 11.45 -8.27 -12.00
CA GLY A 340 12.19 -8.14 -13.26
C GLY A 340 13.07 -6.92 -13.26
N ALA A 341 14.22 -7.03 -13.92
CA ALA A 341 15.10 -5.95 -14.30
C ALA A 341 15.05 -5.80 -15.82
N TYR A 342 14.80 -4.59 -16.30
CA TYR A 342 14.75 -4.31 -17.73
C TYR A 342 15.71 -3.18 -18.05
N PHE A 343 16.54 -3.40 -19.07
CA PHE A 343 17.57 -2.46 -19.46
C PHE A 343 17.05 -1.52 -20.54
N LEU A 344 16.80 -0.26 -20.14
CA LEU A 344 16.36 0.80 -21.05
C LEU A 344 17.59 1.41 -21.74
N PRO A 345 17.64 1.41 -23.09
CA PRO A 345 18.72 2.07 -23.82
C PRO A 345 18.64 3.59 -23.65
N ALA A 346 19.78 4.26 -23.84
CA ALA A 346 19.83 5.72 -23.92
C ALA A 346 18.95 6.22 -25.08
N ARG A 347 18.15 7.26 -24.82
CA ARG A 347 17.20 7.80 -25.81
C ARG A 347 16.99 9.29 -25.63
N THR A 348 16.67 9.98 -26.72
CA THR A 348 16.25 11.39 -26.69
C THR A 348 14.77 11.48 -26.98
N ILE A 349 13.99 12.08 -26.08
CA ILE A 349 12.55 12.30 -26.26
C ILE A 349 12.32 13.81 -26.14
N ASP A 350 11.69 14.41 -27.16
CA ASP A 350 11.38 15.84 -27.20
C ASP A 350 12.59 16.75 -26.90
N GLY A 351 13.76 16.37 -27.41
CA GLY A 351 15.02 17.11 -27.21
C GLY A 351 15.69 16.90 -25.85
N VAL A 352 15.10 16.09 -24.96
CA VAL A 352 15.67 15.75 -23.64
C VAL A 352 16.38 14.39 -23.73
N PHE A 353 17.66 14.36 -23.37
CA PHE A 353 18.44 13.13 -23.32
C PHE A 353 18.17 12.35 -22.02
N PHE A 354 17.85 11.06 -22.17
CA PHE A 354 17.69 10.12 -21.08
C PHE A 354 18.81 9.07 -21.18
N PRO A 355 19.68 8.95 -20.17
CA PRO A 355 20.74 7.95 -20.17
C PRO A 355 20.16 6.53 -20.07
N GLU A 356 20.99 5.54 -20.40
CA GLU A 356 20.67 4.13 -20.15
C GLU A 356 20.37 3.89 -18.68
N LYS A 357 19.41 3.01 -18.40
CA LYS A 357 18.95 2.76 -17.03
C LYS A 357 18.35 1.38 -16.88
N VAL A 358 18.70 0.69 -15.81
CA VAL A 358 17.94 -0.48 -15.36
C VAL A 358 16.71 -0.01 -14.59
N PHE A 359 15.54 -0.45 -15.04
CA PHE A 359 14.29 -0.26 -14.31
C PHE A 359 13.83 -1.61 -13.74
N PHE A 360 13.26 -1.56 -12.53
CA PHE A 360 12.76 -2.74 -11.83
C PHE A 360 11.24 -2.74 -11.80
N HIS A 361 10.66 -3.92 -11.99
CA HIS A 361 9.21 -4.11 -11.98
C HIS A 361 8.81 -5.39 -11.28
N GLN A 362 7.74 -5.32 -10.47
CA GLN A 362 7.19 -6.53 -9.87
C GLN A 362 6.19 -7.19 -10.83
N MET A 363 6.36 -8.49 -11.03
CA MET A 363 5.52 -9.31 -11.89
C MET A 363 5.02 -10.55 -11.14
N THR A 364 3.99 -11.17 -11.70
CA THR A 364 3.51 -12.48 -11.24
C THR A 364 4.04 -13.55 -12.17
N LEU A 365 4.83 -14.48 -11.62
CA LEU A 365 5.23 -15.71 -12.27
C LEU A 365 4.09 -16.72 -12.10
N ASP A 366 3.44 -17.05 -13.22
CA ASP A 366 2.19 -17.82 -13.26
C ASP A 366 2.44 -19.33 -13.39
N ARG A 367 3.28 -19.71 -14.36
CA ARG A 367 3.59 -21.11 -14.66
C ARG A 367 4.92 -21.26 -15.40
N ILE A 368 5.33 -22.52 -15.60
CA ILE A 368 6.42 -22.90 -16.51
C ILE A 368 5.80 -23.58 -17.73
N GLU A 369 6.21 -23.19 -18.93
CA GLU A 369 5.75 -23.74 -20.20
C GLU A 369 6.97 -23.87 -21.12
N ASN A 370 7.27 -25.08 -21.60
CA ASN A 370 8.43 -25.36 -22.48
C ASN A 370 9.77 -24.82 -21.96
N ASP A 371 10.08 -25.06 -20.68
CA ASP A 371 11.28 -24.54 -19.98
C ASP A 371 11.40 -23.01 -19.95
N GLU A 372 10.28 -22.30 -20.10
CA GLU A 372 10.18 -20.86 -19.95
C GLU A 372 9.28 -20.50 -18.77
N TYR A 373 9.74 -19.56 -17.96
CA TYR A 373 8.92 -18.83 -17.01
C TYR A 373 7.92 -17.98 -17.78
N VAL A 374 6.63 -18.17 -17.50
CA VAL A 374 5.55 -17.36 -18.06
C VAL A 374 5.12 -16.33 -17.02
N LEU A 375 5.41 -15.06 -17.31
CA LEU A 375 5.22 -13.94 -16.40
C LEU A 375 4.10 -13.03 -16.88
N GLN A 376 3.36 -12.47 -15.94
CA GLN A 376 2.39 -11.41 -16.19
C GLN A 376 3.02 -10.06 -15.89
N ASN A 377 3.11 -9.25 -16.94
CA ASN A 377 3.72 -7.94 -16.88
C ASN A 377 2.65 -6.86 -16.89
N SER A 378 2.57 -6.09 -15.82
CA SER A 378 1.70 -4.91 -15.70
C SER A 378 2.34 -3.58 -16.09
N GLU A 379 3.57 -3.62 -16.64
CA GLU A 379 4.23 -2.44 -17.19
C GLU A 379 3.80 -2.22 -18.65
N ILE A 380 3.17 -1.08 -18.93
CA ILE A 380 2.68 -0.76 -20.29
C ILE A 380 3.75 -0.07 -21.14
N SER A 381 4.79 0.53 -20.54
CA SER A 381 5.89 1.11 -21.34
C SER A 381 6.70 0.05 -22.10
N VAL A 382 6.49 -1.24 -21.80
CA VAL A 382 7.07 -2.38 -22.53
C VAL A 382 5.95 -3.20 -23.18
N PRO A 383 6.01 -3.49 -24.49
CA PRO A 383 4.85 -3.93 -25.29
C PRO A 383 4.32 -5.35 -25.01
N ALA A 384 4.91 -6.10 -24.07
CA ALA A 384 4.53 -7.49 -23.80
C ALA A 384 3.74 -7.62 -22.49
N GLN A 385 2.44 -7.92 -22.61
CA GLN A 385 1.57 -8.28 -21.47
C GLN A 385 2.02 -9.60 -20.81
N VAL A 386 2.39 -10.58 -21.63
CA VAL A 386 2.97 -11.83 -21.17
C VAL A 386 4.42 -11.86 -21.58
N ILE A 387 5.31 -12.09 -20.62
CA ILE A 387 6.74 -12.23 -20.87
C ILE A 387 7.08 -13.71 -20.68
N LYS A 388 7.83 -14.27 -21.63
CA LYS A 388 8.41 -15.61 -21.52
C LYS A 388 9.92 -15.47 -21.37
N ILE A 389 10.49 -16.06 -20.32
CA ILE A 389 11.93 -16.03 -20.06
C ILE A 389 12.39 -17.46 -19.83
N LYS A 390 13.37 -17.95 -20.61
CA LYS A 390 13.95 -19.28 -20.41
C LYS A 390 14.50 -19.43 -19.00
N LYS A 391 14.32 -20.59 -18.38
CA LYS A 391 14.87 -20.88 -17.04
C LYS A 391 16.40 -20.83 -17.00
N THR A 392 17.04 -21.05 -18.16
CA THR A 392 18.49 -20.96 -18.35
C THR A 392 18.96 -19.53 -18.64
N HIS A 393 18.04 -18.57 -18.78
CA HIS A 393 18.41 -17.17 -19.00
C HIS A 393 19.11 -16.62 -17.74
N PRO A 394 20.16 -15.78 -17.90
CA PRO A 394 20.85 -15.23 -16.74
C PRO A 394 19.95 -14.41 -15.83
N TYR A 395 20.28 -14.37 -14.55
CA TYR A 395 19.57 -13.58 -13.54
C TYR A 395 20.28 -12.26 -13.28
N TYR A 396 19.51 -11.21 -13.05
CA TYR A 396 20.05 -9.91 -12.64
C TYR A 396 20.58 -10.00 -11.20
N ALA A 397 21.78 -9.47 -10.97
CA ALA A 397 22.38 -9.35 -9.65
C ALA A 397 22.91 -7.92 -9.40
N PRO A 398 22.75 -7.36 -8.20
CA PRO A 398 23.42 -6.12 -7.80
C PRO A 398 24.94 -6.22 -7.99
N ILE A 399 25.60 -5.08 -8.21
CA ILE A 399 27.05 -5.01 -8.47
C ILE A 399 27.90 -5.78 -7.45
N HIS A 400 27.53 -5.70 -6.16
CA HIS A 400 28.23 -6.40 -5.10
C HIS A 400 28.21 -7.92 -5.33
N ASP A 401 27.03 -8.48 -5.55
CA ASP A 401 26.85 -9.93 -5.72
C ASP A 401 27.46 -10.39 -7.04
N PHE A 402 27.29 -9.62 -8.13
CA PHE A 402 27.94 -9.91 -9.40
C PHE A 402 29.47 -9.99 -9.26
N ASN A 403 30.09 -9.00 -8.61
CA ASN A 403 31.54 -8.97 -8.44
C ASN A 403 32.03 -10.10 -7.53
N TYR A 404 31.25 -10.45 -6.51
CA TYR A 404 31.59 -11.53 -5.59
C TYR A 404 31.69 -12.90 -6.30
N TYR A 405 30.82 -13.15 -7.28
CA TYR A 405 30.78 -14.41 -8.04
C TYR A 405 31.51 -14.35 -9.39
N TYR A 406 32.22 -13.25 -9.68
CA TYR A 406 32.89 -13.03 -10.95
C TYR A 406 34.15 -13.89 -11.09
N ASN A 407 34.28 -14.59 -12.21
CA ASN A 407 35.47 -15.35 -12.57
C ASN A 407 36.22 -14.65 -13.72
N SER A 408 37.43 -14.17 -13.45
CA SER A 408 38.26 -13.45 -14.42
C SER A 408 38.78 -14.31 -15.57
N GLN A 409 38.84 -15.65 -15.41
CA GLN A 409 39.29 -16.55 -16.47
C GLN A 409 38.19 -16.81 -17.50
N THR A 410 36.94 -16.92 -17.06
CA THR A 410 35.79 -17.18 -17.95
C THR A 410 35.07 -15.91 -18.37
N GLY A 411 35.29 -14.79 -17.66
CA GLY A 411 34.56 -13.54 -17.86
C GLY A 411 33.10 -13.60 -17.39
N LEU A 412 32.70 -14.66 -16.68
CA LEU A 412 31.32 -14.91 -16.25
C LEU A 412 31.19 -14.78 -14.73
N SER A 413 30.04 -14.26 -14.30
CA SER A 413 29.62 -14.33 -12.89
C SER A 413 28.66 -15.52 -12.72
N ILE A 414 29.02 -16.48 -11.87
CA ILE A 414 28.24 -17.71 -11.66
C ILE A 414 28.01 -17.91 -10.18
N TYR A 415 26.75 -17.85 -9.75
CA TYR A 415 26.35 -18.31 -8.43
C TYR A 415 26.33 -19.83 -8.43
N ASN A 416 27.00 -20.44 -7.46
CA ASN A 416 26.98 -21.88 -7.24
C ASN A 416 27.13 -22.19 -5.73
N ASP A 417 26.10 -22.81 -5.15
CA ASP A 417 26.13 -23.28 -3.75
C ASP A 417 26.21 -24.81 -3.62
N GLY A 418 26.48 -25.51 -4.73
CA GLY A 418 26.51 -26.97 -4.82
C GLY A 418 25.16 -27.59 -5.18
N SER A 419 24.05 -26.90 -4.96
CA SER A 419 22.69 -27.35 -5.30
C SER A 419 22.08 -26.56 -6.46
N ILE A 420 22.38 -25.27 -6.54
CA ILE A 420 21.89 -24.35 -7.55
C ILE A 420 23.08 -23.78 -8.29
N LYS A 421 23.01 -23.78 -9.62
CA LYS A 421 23.95 -23.09 -10.50
C LYS A 421 23.18 -22.12 -11.39
N MET A 422 23.60 -20.85 -11.43
CA MET A 422 22.99 -19.86 -12.31
C MET A 422 24.01 -18.81 -12.75
N GLN A 423 23.85 -18.34 -13.99
CA GLN A 423 24.62 -17.20 -14.49
C GLN A 423 24.00 -15.89 -14.01
N LEU A 424 24.84 -14.95 -13.62
CA LEU A 424 24.43 -13.61 -13.19
C LEU A 424 24.82 -12.56 -14.22
N VAL A 425 24.03 -11.49 -14.31
CA VAL A 425 24.29 -10.30 -15.14
C VAL A 425 24.00 -9.01 -14.39
N ASN A 426 24.62 -7.92 -14.83
CA ASN A 426 24.32 -6.56 -14.40
C ASN A 426 24.56 -5.58 -15.57
N GLU A 427 24.25 -4.31 -15.33
CA GLU A 427 24.35 -3.21 -16.29
C GLU A 427 25.77 -2.82 -16.67
N LEU A 428 26.78 -3.12 -15.84
CA LEU A 428 28.17 -2.69 -16.06
C LEU A 428 28.98 -3.65 -16.92
N ALA A 429 28.59 -4.92 -16.98
CA ALA A 429 29.39 -5.97 -17.60
C ALA A 429 29.15 -6.15 -19.11
N THR A 430 28.46 -5.24 -19.80
CA THR A 430 27.98 -5.38 -21.20
C THR A 430 27.10 -6.63 -21.46
N ASN A 431 26.72 -7.35 -20.41
CA ASN A 431 26.04 -8.65 -20.51
C ASN A 431 24.51 -8.53 -20.52
N MET A 432 23.96 -7.36 -20.18
CA MET A 432 22.54 -7.08 -20.37
C MET A 432 22.29 -6.57 -21.79
N SER A 433 21.44 -7.27 -22.52
CA SER A 433 20.93 -6.80 -23.80
C SER A 433 19.90 -5.69 -23.57
N CYS A 434 19.97 -4.62 -24.36
CA CYS A 434 18.95 -3.57 -24.35
C CYS A 434 17.57 -4.17 -24.64
N GLU A 435 16.55 -3.54 -24.07
CA GLU A 435 15.15 -3.91 -24.28
C GLU A 435 14.81 -5.36 -23.90
N THR A 436 15.63 -5.97 -23.03
CA THR A 436 15.48 -7.36 -22.59
C THR A 436 15.17 -7.43 -21.10
N TRP A 437 14.27 -8.36 -20.74
CA TRP A 437 13.91 -8.64 -19.36
C TRP A 437 14.81 -9.71 -18.75
N TYR A 438 15.32 -9.40 -17.56
CA TYR A 438 16.03 -10.31 -16.68
C TYR A 438 15.23 -10.46 -15.38
N LEU A 439 15.38 -11.58 -14.69
CA LEU A 439 14.77 -11.77 -13.37
C LEU A 439 15.82 -11.62 -12.28
N LEU A 440 15.45 -11.00 -11.17
CA LEU A 440 16.16 -11.24 -9.92
C LEU A 440 15.88 -12.69 -9.50
N PRO A 441 16.84 -13.39 -8.89
CA PRO A 441 16.66 -14.79 -8.53
C PRO A 441 15.67 -14.98 -7.38
N GLN A 442 15.42 -13.96 -6.57
CA GLN A 442 14.47 -14.05 -5.46
C GLN A 442 13.01 -13.97 -5.96
N ALA A 443 12.21 -14.95 -5.54
CA ALA A 443 10.78 -15.00 -5.74
C ALA A 443 10.06 -15.25 -4.41
N TYR A 444 8.79 -14.87 -4.31
CA TYR A 444 8.01 -15.07 -3.09
C TYR A 444 6.69 -15.77 -3.38
N SER A 445 6.34 -16.74 -2.53
CA SER A 445 5.03 -17.39 -2.51
C SER A 445 4.27 -16.99 -1.26
N LEU A 446 2.94 -17.02 -1.31
CA LEU A 446 2.07 -16.78 -0.15
C LEU A 446 1.16 -17.99 0.06
N LYS A 447 0.92 -18.35 1.32
CA LYS A 447 0.07 -19.45 1.76
C LYS A 447 -0.89 -18.96 2.83
N LEU A 448 -2.12 -19.45 2.81
CA LEU A 448 -3.08 -19.29 3.89
C LEU A 448 -3.29 -20.64 4.58
N ILE A 449 -3.18 -20.69 5.90
CA ILE A 449 -3.25 -21.93 6.67
C ILE A 449 -4.51 -21.86 7.54
N LYS A 450 -5.47 -22.76 7.30
CA LYS A 450 -6.68 -22.87 8.13
C LYS A 450 -6.29 -23.14 9.58
N LYS A 451 -6.96 -22.47 10.52
CA LYS A 451 -6.81 -22.75 11.94
C LYS A 451 -7.64 -23.94 12.39
#